data_AF-A0A3G2R2P2-F1
#
_entry.id   AF-A0A3G2R2P2-F1
#
_cell.length_a   1.000
_cell.length_b   1.000
_cell.length_c   1.000
_cell.angle_alpha   90.00
_cell.angle_beta   90.00
_cell.angle_gamma   90.00
#
_symmetry.space_group_name_H-M   'P 1'
#
loop_
_entity.id
_entity.type
_entity.pdbx_description
1 polymer ?
#
loop_
_entity_poly.entity_id
_entity_poly.type
_entity_poly.pdbx_seq_one_letter_code
_entity_poly.pdbx_strand_id
1 'polypeptide(L)'
;MMEYEIKEALEQKGCPICNVVKNSMEKSLWWFFTENYHDISTLEILAKNPAICDIHAETLRTLGDNFLSITFQFLVNNDINKLKEMKKNINPGGFFKLKSRFKNPIINILSGASKSIIQKKIKKVITRQFDKNIECKFCKTSRDFSIFAAMVFVKLLQNEPDFRTKYIQSDGLCRKHFVQVLELCSDSASLDFLTGDMIRRLENIKQDFELFFHKLDYRFSDEPKGEEQKAWIKALNYYSSNYSSNAAFK
;
A
#
# COMPACT_ATOMS: atom_id res chain seq x y z
N MET A 1 3.27 -8.10 21.02
CA MET A 1 2.21 -7.10 20.79
C MET A 1 1.31 -7.52 19.63
N MET A 2 1.82 -7.66 18.39
CA MET A 2 0.99 -8.05 17.23
C MET A 2 0.36 -9.44 17.31
N GLU A 3 0.97 -10.40 18.01
CA GLU A 3 0.36 -11.73 18.25
C GLU A 3 -0.99 -11.63 18.96
N TYR A 4 -1.11 -10.71 19.93
CA TYR A 4 -2.36 -10.44 20.63
C TYR A 4 -3.37 -9.78 19.69
N GLU A 5 -2.94 -8.79 18.89
CA GLU A 5 -3.80 -8.10 17.93
C GLU A 5 -4.39 -9.06 16.87
N ILE A 6 -3.61 -10.03 16.39
CA ILE A 6 -4.13 -11.06 15.47
C ILE A 6 -5.16 -11.95 16.17
N LYS A 7 -4.91 -12.39 17.40
CA LYS A 7 -5.84 -13.22 18.17
C LYS A 7 -7.16 -12.48 18.44
N GLU A 8 -7.09 -11.21 18.83
CA GLU A 8 -8.26 -10.34 19.01
C GLU A 8 -9.01 -10.12 17.68
N ALA A 9 -8.28 -9.92 16.58
CA ALA A 9 -8.88 -9.70 15.27
C ALA A 9 -9.63 -10.91 14.71
N LEU A 10 -9.40 -12.13 15.21
CA LEU A 10 -10.18 -13.32 14.86
C LEU A 10 -11.61 -13.27 15.43
N GLU A 11 -11.84 -12.50 16.49
CA GLU A 11 -13.14 -12.33 17.14
C GLU A 11 -13.93 -11.17 16.51
N GLN A 12 -13.31 -10.40 15.61
CA GLN A 12 -13.90 -9.28 14.90
C GLN A 12 -14.41 -9.72 13.52
N LYS A 13 -15.39 -8.99 12.98
CA LYS A 13 -15.87 -9.22 11.62
C LYS A 13 -14.78 -8.92 10.59
N GLY A 14 -14.77 -9.68 9.51
CA GLY A 14 -13.88 -9.53 8.36
C GLY A 14 -12.51 -10.20 8.53
N CYS A 15 -11.59 -9.86 7.63
CA CYS A 15 -10.27 -10.47 7.59
C CYS A 15 -9.41 -9.99 8.78
N PRO A 16 -8.83 -10.91 9.59
CA PRO A 16 -8.05 -10.53 10.77
C PRO A 16 -6.80 -9.71 10.41
N ILE A 17 -6.14 -10.02 9.31
CA ILE A 17 -4.97 -9.24 8.84
C ILE A 17 -5.40 -7.85 8.35
N CYS A 18 -6.55 -7.71 7.67
CA CYS A 18 -7.07 -6.38 7.32
C CYS A 18 -7.31 -5.53 8.58
N ASN A 19 -7.93 -6.11 9.60
CA ASN A 19 -8.22 -5.43 10.86
C ASN A 19 -6.94 -4.99 11.58
N VAL A 20 -5.94 -5.88 11.69
CA VAL A 20 -4.64 -5.52 12.29
C VAL A 20 -3.94 -4.43 11.49
N VAL A 21 -3.93 -4.51 10.16
CA VAL A 21 -3.30 -3.48 9.31
C VAL A 21 -4.00 -2.14 9.50
N LYS A 22 -5.34 -2.10 9.46
CA LYS A 22 -6.11 -0.88 9.67
C LYS A 22 -5.78 -0.24 11.03
N ASN A 23 -5.86 -1.01 12.11
CA ASN A 23 -5.61 -0.52 13.46
C ASN A 23 -4.15 -0.06 13.63
N SER A 24 -3.19 -0.79 13.05
CA SER A 24 -1.77 -0.41 13.06
C SER A 24 -1.54 0.91 12.31
N MET A 25 -2.25 1.10 11.19
CA MET A 25 -2.14 2.31 10.39
C MET A 25 -2.79 3.52 11.07
N GLU A 26 -3.94 3.34 11.72
CA GLU A 26 -4.58 4.37 12.54
C GLU A 26 -3.68 4.80 13.70
N LYS A 27 -3.11 3.83 14.45
CA LYS A 27 -2.13 4.12 15.51
C LYS A 27 -0.90 4.83 14.96
N SER A 28 -0.36 4.37 13.82
CA SER A 28 0.81 4.98 13.19
C SER A 28 0.56 6.41 12.74
N LEU A 29 -0.62 6.69 12.17
CA LEU A 29 -1.01 8.06 11.79
C LEU A 29 -1.20 8.94 13.01
N TRP A 30 -1.83 8.42 14.06
CA TRP A 30 -1.99 9.15 15.32
C TRP A 30 -0.64 9.56 15.91
N TRP A 31 0.30 8.62 16.09
CA TRP A 31 1.66 8.92 16.57
C TRP A 31 2.43 9.85 15.63
N PHE A 32 2.17 9.78 14.32
CA PHE A 32 2.74 10.73 13.38
C PHE A 32 2.22 12.14 13.64
N PHE A 33 0.91 12.33 13.77
CA PHE A 33 0.33 13.65 14.01
C PHE A 33 0.63 14.23 15.40
N THR A 34 0.76 13.39 16.42
CA THR A 34 0.98 13.86 17.80
C THR A 34 2.44 14.12 18.10
N GLU A 35 3.34 13.25 17.64
CA GLU A 35 4.75 13.27 18.08
C GLU A 35 5.75 13.37 16.93
N ASN A 36 5.55 12.64 15.82
CA ASN A 36 6.63 12.45 14.84
C ASN A 36 6.58 13.40 13.62
N TYR A 37 5.56 14.25 13.50
CA TYR A 37 5.39 15.14 12.35
C TYR A 37 6.56 16.11 12.14
N HIS A 38 7.32 16.40 13.21
CA HIS A 38 8.49 17.29 13.20
C HIS A 38 9.81 16.55 13.45
N ASP A 39 9.78 15.23 13.67
CA ASP A 39 10.98 14.44 13.92
C ASP A 39 11.88 14.37 12.68
N ILE A 40 13.15 14.73 12.84
CA ILE A 40 14.10 14.84 11.71
C ILE A 40 14.25 13.51 10.99
N SER A 41 14.32 12.38 11.72
CA SER A 41 14.50 11.07 11.10
C SER A 41 13.29 10.69 10.23
N THR A 42 12.09 11.00 10.71
CA THR A 42 10.83 10.82 9.98
C THR A 42 10.77 11.70 8.75
N LEU A 43 11.16 12.98 8.88
CA LEU A 43 11.19 13.94 7.79
C LEU A 43 12.20 13.55 6.70
N GLU A 44 13.39 13.09 7.06
CA GLU A 44 14.39 12.59 6.12
C GLU A 44 13.89 11.36 5.35
N ILE A 45 13.18 10.44 6.02
CA ILE A 45 12.57 9.27 5.37
C ILE A 45 11.49 9.72 4.37
N LEU A 46 10.63 10.67 4.74
CA LEU A 46 9.61 11.22 3.84
C LEU A 46 10.23 11.95 2.65
N ALA A 47 11.30 12.71 2.87
CA ALA A 47 11.99 13.51 1.86
C ALA A 47 12.76 12.70 0.81
N LYS A 48 13.04 11.40 1.06
CA LYS A 48 13.67 10.50 0.08
C LYS A 48 12.82 10.36 -1.17
N ASN A 49 11.50 10.18 -1.00
CA ASN A 49 10.59 10.09 -2.13
C ASN A 49 9.16 10.51 -1.70
N PRO A 50 8.89 11.82 -1.61
CA PRO A 50 7.64 12.34 -1.06
C PRO A 50 6.51 12.17 -2.08
N ALA A 51 5.93 10.99 -2.12
CA ALA A 51 4.66 10.77 -2.80
C ALA A 51 3.58 10.34 -1.82
N ILE A 52 2.40 10.86 -2.07
CA ILE A 52 1.18 10.58 -1.32
C ILE A 52 0.11 10.36 -2.38
N CYS A 53 -0.50 9.18 -2.37
CA CYS A 53 -1.61 8.90 -3.30
C CYS A 53 -2.86 9.67 -2.86
N ASP A 54 -3.82 9.85 -3.77
CA ASP A 54 -5.03 10.63 -3.51
C ASP A 54 -5.80 10.15 -2.28
N ILE A 55 -5.85 8.83 -2.06
CA ILE A 55 -6.47 8.21 -0.88
C ILE A 55 -5.83 8.72 0.41
N HIS A 56 -4.50 8.64 0.51
CA HIS A 56 -3.80 9.08 1.72
C HIS A 56 -3.73 10.59 1.82
N ALA A 57 -3.73 11.32 0.70
CA ALA A 57 -3.83 12.77 0.70
C ALA A 57 -5.16 13.20 1.33
N GLU A 58 -6.25 12.52 1.02
CA GLU A 58 -7.55 12.79 1.62
C GLU A 58 -7.59 12.46 3.11
N THR A 59 -6.98 11.34 3.53
CA THR A 59 -6.79 11.03 4.95
C THR A 59 -6.04 12.13 5.68
N LEU A 60 -4.94 12.65 5.10
CA LEU A 60 -4.18 13.75 5.70
C LEU A 60 -4.96 15.07 5.73
N ARG A 61 -5.77 15.37 4.70
CA ARG A 61 -6.63 16.57 4.70
C ARG A 61 -7.71 16.49 5.78
N THR A 62 -8.23 15.30 6.02
CA THR A 62 -9.32 15.07 6.98
C THR A 62 -8.81 15.05 8.43
N LEU A 63 -7.69 14.38 8.67
CA LEU A 63 -7.15 14.16 10.03
C LEU A 63 -6.06 15.15 10.42
N GLY A 64 -5.43 15.80 9.45
CA GLY A 64 -4.34 16.74 9.67
C GLY A 64 -4.81 18.07 10.24
N ASP A 65 -3.89 18.76 10.88
CA ASP A 65 -4.05 20.13 11.37
C ASP A 65 -2.79 20.95 10.99
N ASN A 66 -2.74 22.22 11.39
CA ASN A 66 -1.68 23.17 11.09
C ASN A 66 -0.27 22.66 11.44
N PHE A 67 -0.13 21.72 12.37
CA PHE A 67 1.14 21.05 12.72
C PHE A 67 1.83 20.40 11.51
N LEU A 68 1.06 19.87 10.55
CA LEU A 68 1.62 19.31 9.31
C LEU A 68 2.36 20.33 8.46
N SER A 69 2.17 21.63 8.70
CA SER A 69 2.95 22.69 8.05
C SER A 69 4.45 22.50 8.28
N ILE A 70 4.88 21.98 9.43
CA ILE A 70 6.30 21.68 9.68
C ILE A 70 6.79 20.60 8.71
N THR A 71 6.04 19.50 8.60
CA THR A 71 6.36 18.41 7.68
C THR A 71 6.42 18.89 6.24
N PHE A 72 5.36 19.54 5.76
CA PHE A 72 5.29 19.94 4.34
C PHE A 72 6.23 21.10 4.00
N GLN A 73 6.49 22.02 4.93
CA GLN A 73 7.54 23.03 4.74
C GLN A 73 8.91 22.36 4.57
N PHE A 74 9.24 21.35 5.39
CA PHE A 74 10.48 20.60 5.24
C PHE A 74 10.58 19.92 3.87
N LEU A 75 9.51 19.22 3.45
CA LEU A 75 9.48 18.52 2.15
C LEU A 75 9.62 19.50 0.96
N VAL A 76 8.90 20.61 0.98
CA VAL A 76 9.00 21.66 -0.05
C VAL A 76 10.40 22.27 -0.09
N ASN A 77 10.98 22.59 1.07
CA ASN A 77 12.34 23.13 1.14
C ASN A 77 13.38 22.13 0.61
N ASN A 78 13.22 20.85 0.92
CA ASN A 78 14.07 19.78 0.39
C ASN A 78 13.99 19.72 -1.15
N ASP A 79 12.80 19.78 -1.74
CA ASP A 79 12.65 19.77 -3.20
C ASP A 79 13.20 21.06 -3.84
N ILE A 80 13.01 22.23 -3.21
CA ILE A 80 13.66 23.48 -3.64
C ILE A 80 15.18 23.31 -3.68
N ASN A 81 15.78 22.69 -2.66
CA ASN A 81 17.22 22.47 -2.60
C ASN A 81 17.69 21.51 -3.69
N LYS A 82 17.01 20.38 -3.90
CA LYS A 82 17.26 19.45 -5.02
C LYS A 82 17.21 20.18 -6.37
N LEU A 83 16.18 20.98 -6.61
CA LEU A 83 16.02 21.74 -7.85
C LEU A 83 17.10 22.83 -8.03
N LYS A 84 17.51 23.51 -6.95
CA LYS A 84 18.65 24.46 -6.99
C LYS A 84 19.95 23.74 -7.36
N GLU A 85 20.23 22.58 -6.79
CA GLU A 85 21.39 21.76 -7.14
C GLU A 85 21.34 21.30 -8.61
N MET A 86 20.17 20.85 -9.08
CA MET A 86 19.97 20.51 -10.49
C MET A 86 20.24 21.70 -11.40
N LYS A 87 19.67 22.87 -11.09
CA LYS A 87 19.87 24.10 -11.85
C LYS A 87 21.35 24.46 -11.92
N LYS A 88 22.10 24.37 -10.81
CA LYS A 88 23.55 24.59 -10.77
C LYS A 88 24.32 23.60 -11.66
N ASN A 89 23.93 22.32 -11.63
CA ASN A 89 24.59 21.25 -12.39
C ASN A 89 24.25 21.24 -13.90
N ILE A 90 23.11 21.83 -14.27
CA ILE A 90 22.64 21.98 -15.65
C ILE A 90 23.12 23.30 -16.27
N ASN A 91 23.36 24.34 -15.45
CA ASN A 91 23.64 25.68 -15.95
C ASN A 91 24.83 25.69 -16.94
N PRO A 92 24.62 26.12 -18.21
CA PRO A 92 25.66 26.12 -19.23
C PRO A 92 26.78 27.15 -18.97
N GLY A 93 26.60 28.08 -18.02
CA GLY A 93 27.60 29.07 -17.62
C GLY A 93 28.84 28.51 -16.90
N GLY A 94 28.77 27.26 -16.42
CA GLY A 94 29.97 26.49 -16.03
C GLY A 94 30.62 25.74 -17.20
N PHE A 95 29.95 25.65 -18.36
CA PHE A 95 30.34 24.82 -19.51
C PHE A 95 31.05 25.60 -20.62
N PHE A 96 30.84 26.91 -20.76
CA PHE A 96 31.50 27.76 -21.77
C PHE A 96 32.64 28.63 -21.23
N LYS A 97 33.41 28.16 -20.24
CA LYS A 97 34.80 28.64 -20.05
C LYS A 97 35.80 27.80 -20.85
N LEU A 98 35.43 27.37 -22.06
CA LEU A 98 36.44 27.06 -23.05
C LEU A 98 36.95 28.41 -23.57
N LYS A 99 38.16 28.81 -23.19
CA LYS A 99 38.85 29.93 -23.83
C LYS A 99 38.82 29.69 -25.34
N SER A 100 37.93 30.34 -26.07
CA SER A 100 37.91 30.28 -27.54
C SER A 100 39.11 31.07 -28.04
N ARG A 101 40.29 30.42 -28.10
CA ARG A 101 41.46 31.01 -28.75
C ARG A 101 41.46 30.87 -30.27
N PHE A 102 40.43 30.27 -30.87
CA PHE A 102 40.31 30.16 -32.32
C PHE A 102 38.87 30.42 -32.77
N LYS A 103 38.67 31.59 -33.40
CA LYS A 103 37.53 31.83 -34.29
C LYS A 103 37.79 31.00 -35.54
N ASN A 104 36.99 29.95 -35.79
CA ASN A 104 36.82 29.46 -37.15
C ASN A 104 35.36 29.01 -37.39
N PRO A 105 34.72 29.48 -38.47
CA PRO A 105 33.27 29.38 -38.68
C PRO A 105 32.86 28.15 -39.49
N ILE A 106 33.44 26.98 -39.22
CA ILE A 106 33.09 25.74 -39.92
C ILE A 106 33.11 24.60 -38.91
N ILE A 107 31.93 24.27 -38.36
CA ILE A 107 31.42 22.92 -38.02
C ILE A 107 30.00 23.16 -37.47
N ASN A 108 29.00 23.05 -38.35
CA ASN A 108 27.58 23.02 -37.98
C ASN A 108 26.93 21.65 -38.31
N ILE A 109 27.74 20.58 -38.32
CA ILE A 109 27.32 19.22 -38.70
C ILE A 109 27.68 18.21 -37.59
N LEU A 110 27.34 18.53 -36.34
CA LEU A 110 27.33 17.57 -35.21
C LEU A 110 26.22 17.91 -34.20
N SER A 111 25.02 18.27 -34.67
CA SER A 111 23.88 18.60 -33.79
C SER A 111 23.22 17.36 -33.16
N GLY A 112 23.41 16.16 -33.71
CA GLY A 112 22.83 14.90 -33.20
C GLY A 112 23.59 14.26 -32.03
N ALA A 113 24.93 14.18 -32.11
CA ALA A 113 25.76 13.57 -31.06
C ALA A 113 25.78 14.41 -29.77
N SER A 114 25.77 15.74 -29.90
CA SER A 114 25.69 16.68 -28.79
C SER A 114 24.36 16.58 -28.02
N LYS A 115 23.22 16.44 -28.75
CA LYS A 115 21.89 16.31 -28.15
C LYS A 115 21.75 15.03 -27.30
N SER A 116 22.34 13.92 -27.77
CA SER A 116 22.42 12.64 -27.05
C SER A 116 23.25 12.73 -25.75
N ILE A 117 24.39 13.42 -25.77
CA ILE A 117 25.27 13.59 -24.60
C ILE A 117 24.59 14.47 -23.54
N ILE A 118 23.98 15.58 -23.96
CA ILE A 118 23.23 16.49 -23.09
C ILE A 118 22.05 15.75 -22.44
N GLN A 119 21.28 14.98 -23.21
CA GLN A 119 20.18 14.16 -22.69
C GLN A 119 20.62 13.11 -21.67
N LYS A 120 21.71 12.37 -21.95
CA LYS A 120 22.27 11.40 -21.00
C LYS A 120 22.70 12.06 -19.69
N LYS A 121 23.29 13.26 -19.77
CA LYS A 121 23.72 14.02 -18.60
C LYS A 121 22.55 14.59 -17.80
N ILE A 122 21.53 15.15 -18.45
CA ILE A 122 20.29 15.60 -17.82
C ILE A 122 19.63 14.43 -17.08
N LYS A 123 19.50 13.27 -17.76
CA LYS A 123 18.95 12.05 -17.16
C LYS A 123 19.73 11.65 -15.90
N LYS A 124 21.06 11.69 -15.94
CA LYS A 124 21.93 11.38 -14.79
C LYS A 124 21.74 12.36 -13.63
N VAL A 125 21.56 13.65 -13.90
CA VAL A 125 21.30 14.68 -12.88
C VAL A 125 19.93 14.46 -12.23
N ILE A 126 18.90 14.20 -13.03
CA ILE A 126 17.54 13.91 -12.55
C ILE A 126 17.55 12.67 -11.64
N THR A 127 18.12 11.55 -12.10
CA THR A 127 18.12 10.29 -11.33
C THR A 127 18.97 10.33 -10.06
N ARG A 128 19.85 11.33 -9.90
CA ARG A 128 20.60 11.54 -8.65
C ARG A 128 19.77 12.25 -7.58
N GLN A 129 18.79 13.04 -8.00
CA GLN A 129 18.03 13.94 -7.13
C GLN A 129 16.62 13.40 -6.87
N PHE A 130 16.05 12.70 -7.85
CA PHE A 130 14.72 12.10 -7.79
C PHE A 130 14.80 10.61 -8.15
N ASP A 131 14.34 9.77 -7.23
CA ASP A 131 14.14 8.35 -7.49
C ASP A 131 12.93 8.17 -8.44
N LYS A 132 13.04 7.20 -9.35
CA LYS A 132 11.96 6.83 -10.27
C LYS A 132 10.91 5.96 -9.62
N ASN A 133 11.25 5.26 -8.54
CA ASN A 133 10.36 4.38 -7.81
C ASN A 133 9.54 5.18 -6.80
N ILE A 134 8.74 6.11 -7.33
CA ILE A 134 7.85 6.97 -6.57
C ILE A 134 6.69 6.13 -6.07
N GLU A 135 6.70 5.78 -4.78
CA GLU A 135 5.61 5.08 -4.11
C GLU A 135 5.05 5.90 -2.94
N CYS A 136 3.76 5.77 -2.67
CA CYS A 136 3.16 6.43 -1.52
C CYS A 136 3.71 5.86 -0.21
N LYS A 137 4.29 6.71 0.65
CA LYS A 137 4.86 6.27 1.93
C LYS A 137 3.84 5.54 2.81
N PHE A 138 2.61 6.04 2.90
CA PHE A 138 1.56 5.41 3.71
C PHE A 138 1.07 4.08 3.12
N CYS A 139 1.02 3.95 1.78
CA CYS A 139 0.77 2.66 1.13
C CYS A 139 1.89 1.66 1.44
N LYS A 140 3.15 2.11 1.43
CA LYS A 140 4.29 1.29 1.80
C LYS A 140 4.19 0.83 3.26
N THR A 141 3.96 1.75 4.20
CA THR A 141 3.80 1.41 5.62
C THR A 141 2.65 0.41 5.85
N SER A 142 1.51 0.58 5.18
CA SER A 142 0.41 -0.38 5.21
C SER A 142 0.81 -1.77 4.68
N ARG A 143 1.58 -1.82 3.59
CA ARG A 143 2.14 -3.06 3.05
C ARG A 143 3.09 -3.71 4.05
N ASP A 144 3.94 -2.94 4.72
CA ASP A 144 4.88 -3.44 5.72
C ASP A 144 4.12 -4.05 6.92
N PHE A 145 3.08 -3.39 7.41
CA PHE A 145 2.19 -3.96 8.45
C PHE A 145 1.51 -5.24 7.97
N SER A 146 1.06 -5.27 6.71
CA SER A 146 0.40 -6.45 6.12
C SER A 146 1.35 -7.66 6.04
N ILE A 147 2.60 -7.45 5.62
CA ILE A 147 3.64 -8.49 5.58
C ILE A 147 3.93 -9.00 6.99
N PHE A 148 4.15 -8.09 7.95
CA PHE A 148 4.48 -8.48 9.32
C PHE A 148 3.32 -9.22 10.00
N ALA A 149 2.08 -8.76 9.80
CA ALA A 149 0.88 -9.43 10.28
C ALA A 149 0.71 -10.83 9.68
N ALA A 150 1.01 -11.02 8.38
CA ALA A 150 0.99 -12.33 7.75
C ALA A 150 2.07 -13.28 8.31
N MET A 151 3.28 -12.78 8.57
CA MET A 151 4.33 -13.56 9.24
C MET A 151 3.91 -14.01 10.64
N VAL A 152 3.36 -13.10 11.43
CA VAL A 152 2.83 -13.41 12.77
C VAL A 152 1.67 -14.41 12.67
N PHE A 153 0.77 -14.25 11.70
CA PHE A 153 -0.32 -15.18 11.47
C PHE A 153 0.18 -16.61 11.21
N VAL A 154 1.15 -16.80 10.32
CA VAL A 154 1.75 -18.12 10.04
C VAL A 154 2.40 -18.70 11.29
N LYS A 155 3.15 -17.89 12.05
CA LYS A 155 3.76 -18.32 13.31
C LYS A 155 2.70 -18.83 14.29
N LEU A 156 1.58 -18.11 14.46
CA LEU A 156 0.50 -18.53 15.34
C LEU A 156 -0.20 -19.80 14.81
N LEU A 157 -0.44 -19.89 13.50
CA LEU A 157 -1.04 -21.06 12.86
C LEU A 157 -0.24 -22.35 13.08
N GLN A 158 1.09 -22.24 13.12
CA GLN A 158 2.00 -23.38 13.26
C GLN A 158 2.24 -23.77 14.72
N ASN A 159 2.26 -22.80 15.64
CA ASN A 159 2.78 -23.01 17.00
C ASN A 159 1.72 -22.90 18.11
N GLU A 160 0.56 -22.31 17.84
CA GLU A 160 -0.47 -22.10 18.86
C GLU A 160 -1.62 -23.12 18.70
N PRO A 161 -1.81 -24.05 19.67
CA PRO A 161 -2.73 -25.18 19.53
C PRO A 161 -4.17 -24.78 19.18
N ASP A 162 -4.69 -23.71 19.79
CA ASP A 162 -6.08 -23.30 19.61
C ASP A 162 -6.30 -22.34 18.43
N PHE A 163 -5.23 -21.90 17.76
CA PHE A 163 -5.33 -20.87 16.74
C PHE A 163 -6.14 -21.32 15.52
N ARG A 164 -5.95 -22.58 15.09
CA ARG A 164 -6.71 -23.17 13.99
C ARG A 164 -8.21 -23.21 14.28
N THR A 165 -8.58 -23.58 15.51
CA THR A 165 -9.98 -23.60 15.97
C THR A 165 -10.59 -22.20 15.95
N LYS A 166 -9.89 -21.20 16.51
CA LYS A 166 -10.34 -19.81 16.49
C LYS A 166 -10.43 -19.26 15.06
N TYR A 167 -9.49 -19.62 14.19
CA TYR A 167 -9.51 -19.21 12.78
C TYR A 167 -10.73 -19.78 12.04
N ILE A 168 -11.07 -21.05 12.25
CA ILE A 168 -12.27 -21.69 11.67
C ILE A 168 -13.55 -20.94 12.08
N GLN A 169 -13.60 -20.44 13.31
CA GLN A 169 -14.74 -19.69 13.86
C GLN A 169 -14.80 -18.23 13.38
N SER A 170 -13.69 -17.68 12.88
CA SER A 170 -13.61 -16.32 12.32
C SER A 170 -14.21 -16.23 10.91
N ASP A 171 -14.31 -15.01 10.39
CA ASP A 171 -14.71 -14.74 9.00
C ASP A 171 -13.65 -15.18 7.96
N GLY A 172 -12.43 -15.51 8.40
CA GLY A 172 -11.35 -16.01 7.55
C GLY A 172 -10.57 -14.92 6.81
N LEU A 173 -9.59 -15.32 6.00
CA LEU A 173 -8.76 -14.37 5.24
C LEU A 173 -9.46 -13.90 3.95
N CYS A 174 -9.31 -12.61 3.60
CA CYS A 174 -9.63 -12.16 2.24
C CYS A 174 -8.62 -12.72 1.23
N ARG A 175 -8.96 -12.75 -0.06
CA ARG A 175 -8.14 -13.31 -1.13
C ARG A 175 -6.69 -12.80 -1.09
N LYS A 176 -6.50 -11.50 -0.91
CA LYS A 176 -5.16 -10.88 -0.85
C LYS A 176 -4.34 -11.50 0.28
N HIS A 177 -4.85 -11.44 1.50
CA HIS A 177 -4.11 -11.91 2.68
C HIS A 177 -4.02 -13.43 2.74
N PHE A 178 -4.98 -14.15 2.16
CA PHE A 178 -4.88 -15.59 1.98
C PHE A 178 -3.67 -15.96 1.13
N VAL A 179 -3.51 -15.37 -0.06
CA VAL A 179 -2.33 -15.61 -0.92
C VAL A 179 -1.05 -15.23 -0.19
N GLN A 180 -1.03 -14.08 0.48
CA GLN A 180 0.13 -13.58 1.21
C GLN A 180 0.55 -14.50 2.37
N VAL A 181 -0.42 -15.13 3.05
CA VAL A 181 -0.15 -16.14 4.10
C VAL A 181 0.34 -17.44 3.47
N LEU A 182 -0.25 -17.90 2.36
CA LEU A 182 0.21 -19.11 1.66
C LEU A 182 1.66 -19.00 1.19
N GLU A 183 2.07 -17.83 0.70
CA GLU A 183 3.47 -17.55 0.28
C GLU A 183 4.48 -17.65 1.43
N LEU A 184 4.01 -17.51 2.68
CA LEU A 184 4.84 -17.55 3.88
C LEU A 184 4.79 -18.91 4.60
N CYS A 185 3.85 -19.79 4.24
CA CYS A 185 3.77 -21.13 4.80
C CYS A 185 4.99 -21.97 4.35
N SER A 186 5.62 -22.64 5.30
CA SER A 186 6.79 -23.49 5.07
C SER A 186 6.52 -24.98 5.16
N ASP A 187 5.29 -25.38 5.52
CA ASP A 187 4.90 -26.77 5.75
C ASP A 187 3.57 -27.12 5.06
N SER A 188 3.45 -28.38 4.63
CA SER A 188 2.26 -28.88 3.92
C SER A 188 1.01 -28.93 4.80
N ALA A 189 1.15 -29.11 6.11
CA ALA A 189 0.02 -29.22 7.02
C ALA A 189 -0.70 -27.87 7.22
N SER A 190 0.04 -26.75 7.22
CA SER A 190 -0.51 -25.40 7.23
C SER A 190 -1.16 -25.04 5.89
N LEU A 191 -0.52 -25.42 4.78
CA LEU A 191 -1.08 -25.21 3.43
C LEU A 191 -2.40 -25.97 3.27
N ASP A 192 -2.44 -27.27 3.58
CA ASP A 192 -3.62 -28.13 3.47
C ASP A 192 -4.77 -27.62 4.36
N PHE A 193 -4.46 -27.22 5.60
CA PHE A 193 -5.44 -26.65 6.50
C PHE A 193 -6.07 -25.36 5.94
N LEU A 194 -5.25 -24.42 5.46
CA LEU A 194 -5.71 -23.13 4.95
C LEU A 194 -6.49 -23.29 3.64
N THR A 195 -6.02 -24.12 2.72
CA THR A 195 -6.71 -24.35 1.44
C THR A 195 -8.02 -25.10 1.67
N GLY A 196 -8.06 -26.11 2.53
CA GLY A 196 -9.28 -26.82 2.90
C GLY A 196 -10.33 -25.90 3.51
N ASP A 197 -9.95 -25.05 4.47
CA ASP A 197 -10.86 -24.06 5.05
C ASP A 197 -11.34 -23.03 4.01
N MET A 198 -10.45 -22.55 3.15
CA MET A 198 -10.82 -21.58 2.11
C MET A 198 -11.76 -22.17 1.06
N ILE A 199 -11.54 -23.41 0.63
CA ILE A 199 -12.44 -24.15 -0.28
C ILE A 199 -13.82 -24.23 0.35
N ARG A 200 -13.92 -24.70 1.61
CA ARG A 200 -15.18 -24.77 2.35
C ARG A 200 -15.92 -23.44 2.40
N ARG A 201 -15.22 -22.33 2.65
CA ARG A 201 -15.81 -20.98 2.67
C ARG A 201 -16.33 -20.54 1.30
N LEU A 202 -15.57 -20.81 0.23
CA LEU A 202 -15.97 -20.47 -1.13
C LEU A 202 -17.13 -21.33 -1.62
N GLU A 203 -17.18 -22.61 -1.23
CA GLU A 203 -18.32 -23.49 -1.48
C GLU A 203 -19.59 -22.99 -0.79
N ASN A 204 -19.50 -22.49 0.44
CA ASN A 204 -20.64 -21.86 1.12
C ASN A 204 -21.14 -20.61 0.36
N ILE A 205 -20.22 -19.75 -0.11
CA ILE A 205 -20.59 -18.59 -0.94
C ILE A 205 -21.24 -19.03 -2.26
N LYS A 206 -20.72 -20.11 -2.88
CA LYS A 206 -21.29 -20.69 -4.09
C LYS A 206 -22.72 -21.19 -3.86
N GLN A 207 -22.97 -21.89 -2.75
CA GLN A 207 -24.30 -22.37 -2.37
C GLN A 207 -25.26 -21.19 -2.12
N ASP A 208 -24.81 -20.12 -1.47
CA ASP A 208 -25.61 -18.90 -1.32
C ASP A 208 -26.01 -18.32 -2.69
N PHE A 209 -25.10 -18.30 -3.67
CA PHE A 209 -25.44 -17.85 -5.03
C PHE A 209 -26.41 -18.79 -5.74
N GLU A 210 -26.23 -20.11 -5.62
CA GLU A 210 -27.16 -21.10 -6.19
C GLU A 210 -28.57 -20.90 -5.64
N LEU A 211 -28.70 -20.65 -4.32
CA LEU A 211 -29.98 -20.34 -3.69
C LEU A 211 -30.54 -18.99 -4.14
N PHE A 212 -29.68 -17.97 -4.27
CA PHE A 212 -30.09 -16.66 -4.77
C PHE A 212 -30.68 -16.74 -6.18
N PHE A 213 -30.00 -17.43 -7.10
CA PHE A 213 -30.49 -17.57 -8.48
C PHE A 213 -31.74 -18.44 -8.57
N HIS A 214 -31.85 -19.48 -7.73
CA HIS A 214 -33.07 -20.28 -7.63
C HIS A 214 -34.29 -19.41 -7.27
N LYS A 215 -34.16 -18.58 -6.22
CA LYS A 215 -35.24 -17.70 -5.74
C LYS A 215 -35.46 -16.45 -6.58
N LEU A 216 -34.56 -16.14 -7.49
CA LEU A 216 -34.73 -15.05 -8.46
C LEU A 216 -35.65 -15.47 -9.62
N ASP A 217 -35.73 -16.77 -9.90
CA ASP A 217 -36.62 -17.30 -10.93
C ASP A 217 -38.09 -17.09 -10.53
N TYR A 218 -38.87 -16.49 -11.44
CA TYR A 218 -40.26 -16.11 -11.19
C TYR A 218 -41.14 -17.29 -10.74
N ARG A 219 -40.76 -18.52 -11.12
CA ARG A 219 -41.46 -19.77 -10.74
C ARG A 219 -41.42 -20.05 -9.23
N PHE A 220 -40.43 -19.48 -8.54
CA PHE A 220 -40.24 -19.61 -7.09
C PHE A 220 -40.43 -18.26 -6.38
N SER A 221 -41.18 -17.33 -7.00
CA SER A 221 -41.37 -15.96 -6.48
C SER A 221 -42.11 -15.90 -5.14
N ASP A 222 -42.85 -16.95 -4.79
CA ASP A 222 -43.54 -17.09 -3.50
C ASP A 222 -42.59 -17.52 -2.36
N GLU A 223 -41.37 -17.97 -2.66
CA GLU A 223 -40.42 -18.36 -1.63
C GLU A 223 -39.83 -17.15 -0.89
N PRO A 224 -39.70 -17.21 0.45
CA PRO A 224 -39.14 -16.11 1.20
C PRO A 224 -37.65 -15.93 0.88
N LYS A 225 -37.27 -14.68 0.61
CA LYS A 225 -35.86 -14.26 0.49
C LYS A 225 -35.18 -14.26 1.86
N GLY A 226 -33.90 -14.59 1.90
CA GLY A 226 -33.10 -14.69 3.12
C GLY A 226 -31.68 -14.12 2.95
N GLU A 227 -30.72 -14.69 3.69
CA GLU A 227 -29.33 -14.22 3.68
C GLU A 227 -28.62 -14.42 2.34
N GLU A 228 -29.16 -15.26 1.44
CA GLU A 228 -28.62 -15.43 0.09
C GLU A 228 -28.63 -14.12 -0.72
N GLN A 229 -29.51 -13.18 -0.39
CA GLN A 229 -29.54 -11.85 -1.00
C GLN A 229 -28.24 -11.06 -0.78
N LYS A 230 -27.45 -11.44 0.24
CA LYS A 230 -26.15 -10.84 0.57
C LYS A 230 -24.97 -11.68 0.09
N ALA A 231 -25.19 -12.74 -0.71
CA ALA A 231 -24.12 -13.58 -1.28
C ALA A 231 -23.03 -12.73 -1.97
N TRP A 232 -23.45 -11.72 -2.73
CA TRP A 232 -22.54 -10.79 -3.41
C TRP A 232 -21.69 -9.95 -2.45
N ILE A 233 -22.21 -9.59 -1.26
CA ILE A 233 -21.43 -8.89 -0.22
C ILE A 233 -20.38 -9.82 0.38
N LYS A 234 -20.73 -11.10 0.64
CA LYS A 234 -19.77 -12.10 1.13
C LYS A 234 -18.65 -12.32 0.11
N ALA A 235 -18.98 -12.45 -1.17
CA ALA A 235 -18.01 -12.55 -2.25
C ALA A 235 -17.16 -11.28 -2.38
N LEU A 236 -17.78 -10.09 -2.33
CA LEU A 236 -17.07 -8.82 -2.36
C LEU A 236 -16.05 -8.74 -1.22
N ASN A 237 -16.44 -9.07 0.01
CA ASN A 237 -15.55 -9.07 1.17
C ASN A 237 -14.34 -10.03 0.99
N TYR A 238 -14.53 -11.16 0.32
CA TYR A 238 -13.43 -12.06 -0.04
C TYR A 238 -12.49 -11.42 -1.08
N TYR A 239 -13.01 -10.83 -2.15
CA TYR A 239 -12.20 -10.24 -3.22
C TYR A 239 -11.61 -8.87 -2.87
N SER A 240 -12.20 -8.14 -1.93
CA SER A 240 -11.71 -6.85 -1.47
C SER A 240 -10.71 -7.02 -0.33
N SER A 241 -9.49 -6.52 -0.50
CA SER A 241 -8.69 -6.18 0.67
C SER A 241 -9.21 -4.86 1.22
N ASN A 242 -9.76 -4.86 2.44
CA ASN A 242 -10.16 -3.63 3.15
C ASN A 242 -8.92 -2.81 3.54
N TYR A 243 -8.29 -2.21 2.54
CA TYR A 243 -7.43 -1.05 2.69
C TYR A 243 -7.95 0.06 1.76
N SER A 244 -9.25 0.32 1.85
CA SER A 244 -9.79 1.65 1.65
C SER A 244 -9.97 2.22 3.05
N SER A 245 -9.25 3.29 3.37
CA SER A 245 -9.70 4.20 4.43
C SER A 245 -11.19 4.43 4.22
N ASN A 246 -12.00 4.00 5.18
CA ASN A 246 -13.45 4.13 5.11
C ASN A 246 -13.82 5.61 4.99
N ALA A 247 -13.97 6.06 3.75
CA ALA A 247 -14.56 7.32 3.35
C ALA A 247 -15.28 7.10 2.02
N ALA A 248 -16.04 6.01 1.87
CA ALA A 248 -16.82 5.79 0.66
C ALA A 248 -18.01 4.83 0.82
N PHE A 249 -18.56 4.64 2.02
CA PHE A 249 -19.93 4.10 2.18
C PHE A 249 -20.52 4.70 3.46
N LYS A 250 -21.01 5.93 3.34
CA LYS A 250 -22.11 6.46 4.15
C LYS A 250 -23.37 6.35 3.32
#